data_AF-A0A0C2NL67-F1
#
_entry.id   AF-A0A0C2NL67-F1
#
_cell.length_a   1.000
_cell.length_b   1.000
_cell.length_c   1.000
_cell.angle_alpha   90.00
_cell.angle_beta   90.00
_cell.angle_gamma   90.00
#
_symmetry.space_group_name_H-M   'P 1'
#
loop_
_entity.id
_entity.type
_entity.pdbx_description
1 polymer ?
#
loop_
_entity_poly.entity_id
_entity_poly.type
_entity_poly.pdbx_seq_one_letter_code
_entity_poly.pdbx_strand_id
1 'polypeptide(L)'
;MCLAPYQGGYFIGIIERFGRYNGYAFSIINIFGSLSGVLQRVVVIVLAVIFPDPRVSIRWSFGITSFISFILSLPYVFLGDCSRAPWVDGQPAKAPLVVADNKSPDEHKRESMESAA
;
A
#
# COMPACT_ATOMS: atom_id res chain seq x y z
N MET A 1 7.84 -15.89 -18.82
CA MET A 1 7.35 -15.07 -17.69
C MET A 1 6.80 -16.00 -16.61
N CYS A 2 7.61 -16.35 -15.60
CA CYS A 2 7.20 -17.14 -14.42
C CYS A 2 7.21 -16.26 -13.15
N LEU A 3 6.75 -15.01 -13.27
CA LEU A 3 6.69 -14.02 -12.18
C LEU A 3 5.30 -13.92 -11.53
N ALA A 4 4.29 -14.58 -12.10
CA ALA A 4 2.91 -14.54 -11.60
C ALA A 4 2.75 -14.94 -10.11
N PRO A 5 3.38 -16.03 -9.60
CA PRO A 5 3.27 -16.35 -8.18
C PRO A 5 4.04 -15.36 -7.29
N TYR A 6 5.15 -14.80 -7.78
CA TYR A 6 5.94 -13.81 -7.04
C TYR A 6 5.18 -12.49 -6.88
N GLN A 7 4.44 -12.08 -7.92
CA GLN A 7 3.55 -10.92 -7.84
C GLN A 7 2.35 -11.16 -6.92
N GLY A 8 1.75 -12.35 -6.95
CA GLY A 8 0.63 -12.71 -6.07
C GLY A 8 0.99 -12.59 -4.58
N GLY A 9 2.11 -13.18 -4.15
CA GLY A 9 2.58 -13.09 -2.76
C GLY A 9 2.91 -11.66 -2.35
N TYR A 10 3.51 -10.88 -3.25
CA TYR A 10 3.79 -9.46 -3.02
C TYR A 10 2.52 -8.64 -2.81
N PHE A 11 1.48 -8.86 -3.62
CA PHE A 11 0.21 -8.16 -3.50
C PHE A 11 -0.58 -8.56 -2.24
N ILE A 12 -0.56 -9.84 -1.86
CA ILE A 12 -1.16 -10.28 -0.59
C ILE A 12 -0.45 -9.61 0.59
N GLY A 13 0.89 -9.57 0.60
CA GLY A 13 1.64 -8.90 1.66
C GLY A 13 1.31 -7.40 1.79
N ILE A 14 1.07 -6.70 0.68
CA ILE A 14 0.64 -5.29 0.70
C ILE A 14 -0.78 -5.16 1.27
N ILE A 15 -1.70 -6.03 0.87
CA ILE A 15 -3.08 -6.00 1.36
C ILE A 15 -3.11 -6.27 2.86
N GLU A 16 -2.37 -7.27 3.33
CA GLU A 16 -2.29 -7.63 4.75
C GLU A 16 -1.60 -6.54 5.57
N ARG A 17 -0.56 -5.90 5.04
CA ARG A 17 0.21 -4.90 5.77
C ARG A 17 -0.44 -3.52 5.81
N PHE A 18 -1.14 -3.09 4.75
CA PHE A 18 -1.72 -1.74 4.68
C PHE A 18 -3.24 -1.71 4.88
N GLY A 19 -3.93 -2.86 4.81
CA GLY A 19 -5.37 -2.99 5.05
C GLY A 19 -6.18 -1.93 4.31
N ARG A 20 -6.82 -1.01 5.05
CA ARG A 20 -7.64 0.09 4.48
C ARG A 20 -6.87 1.01 3.52
N TYR A 21 -5.56 1.14 3.69
CA TYR A 21 -4.71 2.02 2.89
C TYR A 21 -4.03 1.30 1.73
N ASN A 22 -4.37 0.03 1.48
CA ASN A 22 -3.77 -0.77 0.41
C ASN A 22 -3.83 -0.07 -0.95
N GLY A 23 -4.94 0.59 -1.29
CA GLY A 23 -5.11 1.32 -2.56
C GLY A 23 -4.04 2.39 -2.78
N TYR A 24 -3.71 3.18 -1.74
CA TYR A 24 -2.64 4.16 -1.82
C TYR A 24 -1.27 3.51 -2.02
N ALA A 25 -0.99 2.42 -1.31
CA ALA A 25 0.25 1.66 -1.47
C ALA A 25 0.37 1.10 -2.90
N PHE A 26 -0.69 0.50 -3.44
CA PHE A 26 -0.75 0.02 -4.82
C PHE A 26 -0.50 1.13 -5.84
N SER A 27 -1.15 2.29 -5.69
CA SER A 27 -0.96 3.43 -6.58
C SER A 27 0.49 3.92 -6.56
N ILE A 28 1.11 4.06 -5.38
CA ILE A 28 2.51 4.46 -5.24
C ILE A 28 3.43 3.47 -5.95
N ILE A 29 3.25 2.17 -5.70
CA ILE A 29 4.04 1.12 -6.34
C ILE A 29 3.90 1.18 -7.86
N ASN A 30 2.68 1.39 -8.37
CA ASN A 30 2.44 1.45 -9.80
C ASN A 30 3.07 2.70 -10.46
N ILE A 31 3.08 3.83 -9.75
CA ILE A 31 3.77 5.05 -10.19
C ILE A 31 5.28 4.79 -10.29
N PHE A 32 5.89 4.24 -9.23
CA PHE A 32 7.32 3.93 -9.24
C PHE A 32 7.69 2.84 -10.26
N GLY A 33 6.84 1.83 -10.42
CA GLY A 33 6.99 0.81 -11.46
C GLY A 33 6.97 1.41 -12.86
N SER A 34 6.01 2.30 -13.15
CA SER A 34 5.93 3.02 -14.43
C SER A 34 7.15 3.92 -14.66
N LEU A 35 7.59 4.64 -13.63
CA LEU A 35 8.78 5.49 -13.68
C LEU A 35 10.05 4.68 -13.97
N SER A 36 10.18 3.48 -13.40
CA SER A 36 11.32 2.60 -13.64
C SER A 36 11.45 2.21 -15.12
N GLY A 37 10.33 1.95 -15.81
CA GLY A 37 10.31 1.69 -17.25
C GLY A 37 10.78 2.87 -18.10
N VAL A 38 10.44 4.10 -17.69
CA VAL A 38 10.93 5.32 -18.36
C VAL A 38 12.43 5.50 -18.12
N LEU A 39 12.90 5.34 -16.88
CA LEU A 39 14.34 5.41 -16.57
C LEU A 39 15.15 4.38 -17.34
N GLN A 40 14.64 3.16 -17.49
CA GLN A 40 15.34 2.12 -18.24
C GLN A 40 15.58 2.51 -19.70
N ARG A 41 14.64 3.22 -20.33
CA ARG A 41 14.85 3.76 -21.69
C ARG A 41 15.97 4.80 -21.71
N VAL A 42 16.03 5.70 -20.72
CA VAL A 42 17.11 6.69 -20.62
C VAL A 42 18.46 6.02 -20.47
N VAL A 43 18.56 4.98 -19.61
CA VAL A 43 19.79 4.20 -19.44
C VAL A 43 20.23 3.58 -20.77
N VAL A 44 19.33 2.94 -21.52
CA VAL A 44 19.65 2.35 -22.83
C VAL A 44 20.15 3.41 -23.83
N ILE A 45 19.50 4.58 -23.88
CA ILE A 45 19.90 5.67 -24.78
C ILE A 45 21.31 6.17 -24.44
N VAL A 46 21.59 6.42 -23.16
CA VAL A 46 22.91 6.86 -22.71
C VAL A 46 23.97 5.81 -23.05
N LEU A 47 23.69 4.53 -22.81
CA LEU A 47 24.62 3.45 -23.16
C LEU A 47 24.81 3.30 -24.66
N ALA A 48 23.79 3.57 -25.48
CA ALA A 48 23.90 3.53 -26.94
C ALA A 48 24.78 4.66 -27.50
N VAL A 49 24.86 5.81 -26.80
CA VAL A 49 25.79 6.90 -27.15
C VAL A 49 27.24 6.53 -26.83
N ILE A 50 27.47 5.81 -25.73
CA ILE A 50 28.81 5.37 -25.30
C ILE A 50 29.29 4.16 -26.09
N PHE A 51 28.40 3.19 -26.34
CA PHE A 51 28.65 1.96 -27.05
C PHE A 51 27.75 1.89 -28.30
N PRO A 52 28.27 2.21 -29.50
CA PRO A 52 27.48 2.19 -30.72
C PRO A 52 27.05 0.78 -31.15
N ASP A 53 27.64 -0.28 -30.58
CA ASP A 53 27.15 -1.64 -30.77
C ASP A 53 25.89 -1.87 -29.91
N PRO A 54 24.71 -2.07 -30.54
CA PRO A 54 23.45 -2.27 -29.81
C PRO A 54 23.46 -3.52 -28.93
N ARG A 55 24.20 -4.57 -29.28
CA ARG A 55 24.27 -5.81 -28.47
C ARG A 55 24.99 -5.54 -27.15
N VAL A 56 26.04 -4.74 -27.18
CA VAL A 56 26.84 -4.36 -26.00
C VAL A 56 26.04 -3.43 -25.10
N SER A 57 25.41 -2.41 -25.69
CA SER A 57 24.55 -1.45 -24.95
C SER A 57 23.39 -2.16 -24.23
N ILE A 58 22.68 -3.07 -24.90
CA ILE A 58 21.58 -3.82 -24.29
C ILE A 58 22.09 -4.72 -23.16
N ARG A 59 23.19 -5.45 -23.37
CA ARG A 59 23.76 -6.35 -22.35
C ARG A 59 24.15 -5.59 -21.08
N TRP A 60 24.83 -4.45 -21.23
CA TRP A 60 25.20 -3.60 -20.11
C TRP A 60 24.00 -2.95 -19.44
N SER A 61 22.99 -2.53 -20.20
CA SER A 61 21.75 -1.99 -19.64
C SER A 61 21.06 -3.02 -18.75
N PHE A 62 20.91 -4.27 -19.19
CA PHE A 62 20.34 -5.33 -18.36
C PHE A 62 21.18 -5.60 -17.11
N GLY A 63 22.51 -5.60 -17.23
CA GLY A 63 23.42 -5.78 -16.10
C GLY A 63 23.30 -4.67 -15.05
N ILE A 64 23.30 -3.41 -15.49
CA ILE A 64 23.16 -2.24 -14.62
C ILE A 64 21.79 -2.24 -13.94
N THR A 65 20.71 -2.45 -14.71
CA THR A 65 19.35 -2.49 -14.15
C THR A 65 19.18 -3.62 -13.15
N SER A 66 19.74 -4.81 -13.43
CA SER A 66 19.69 -5.94 -12.50
C SER A 66 20.45 -5.65 -11.20
N PHE A 67 21.64 -5.04 -11.31
CA PHE A 67 22.44 -4.67 -10.14
C PHE A 67 21.76 -3.62 -9.27
N ILE A 68 21.21 -2.56 -9.88
CA ILE A 68 20.44 -1.53 -9.17
C ILE A 68 19.23 -2.15 -8.49
N SER A 69 18.48 -3.02 -9.20
CA SER A 69 17.30 -3.68 -8.64
C SER A 69 17.66 -4.57 -7.44
N PHE A 70 18.80 -5.25 -7.49
CA PHE A 70 19.30 -6.05 -6.39
C PHE A 70 19.69 -5.19 -5.18
N ILE A 71 20.40 -4.08 -5.38
CA ILE A 71 20.76 -3.18 -4.28
C ILE A 71 19.51 -2.58 -3.64
N LEU A 72 18.54 -2.15 -4.45
CA LEU A 72 17.29 -1.57 -3.95
C LEU A 72 16.39 -2.60 -3.24
N SER A 73 16.57 -3.89 -3.49
CA SER A 73 15.84 -4.94 -2.77
C SER A 73 16.46 -5.29 -1.41
N LEU A 74 17.76 -5.02 -1.18
CA LEU A 74 18.41 -5.34 0.09
C LEU A 74 17.74 -4.66 1.30
N PRO A 75 17.39 -3.36 1.29
CA PRO A 75 16.66 -2.75 2.39
C PRO A 75 15.33 -3.45 2.68
N TYR A 76 14.62 -3.91 1.65
CA TYR A 76 13.39 -4.65 1.83
C TYR A 76 13.64 -6.02 2.49
N VAL A 77 14.74 -6.71 2.18
CA VAL A 77 15.07 -7.99 2.81
C VAL A 77 15.49 -7.81 4.27
N PHE A 78 16.26 -6.76 4.59
CA PHE A 78 16.80 -6.56 5.94
C PHE A 78 15.85 -5.80 6.88
N LEU A 79 15.00 -4.92 6.36
CA LEU A 79 14.12 -4.04 7.14
C LEU A 79 12.63 -4.32 6.87
N GLY A 80 12.31 -5.23 5.95
CA GLY A 80 10.94 -5.58 5.60
C GLY A 80 10.31 -6.42 6.69
N ASP A 81 9.56 -5.77 7.57
CA ASP A 81 8.67 -6.46 8.49
C ASP A 81 7.38 -6.91 7.75
N CYS A 82 6.96 -8.16 7.92
CA CYS A 82 5.67 -8.62 7.36
C CYS A 82 4.51 -8.41 8.33
N SER A 83 4.77 -7.86 9.51
CA SER A 83 3.75 -7.65 10.53
C SER A 83 2.75 -6.55 10.11
N ARG A 84 1.47 -6.85 10.32
CA ARG A 84 0.38 -5.88 10.17
C ARG A 84 0.57 -4.77 11.18
N ALA A 85 0.61 -3.54 10.68
CA ALA A 85 0.94 -2.42 11.52
C ALA A 85 -0.26 -1.93 12.35
N PRO A 86 -0.06 -1.49 13.60
CA PRO A 86 -1.16 -1.17 14.52
C PRO A 86 -2.05 0.01 14.07
N TRP A 87 -1.56 0.87 13.17
CA TRP A 87 -2.34 1.97 12.59
C TRP A 87 -3.33 1.54 11.49
N VAL A 88 -3.21 0.31 11.00
CA VAL A 88 -4.02 -0.24 9.90
C VAL A 88 -5.43 -0.56 10.39
N ASP A 89 -5.53 -1.12 11.59
CA ASP A 89 -6.80 -1.54 12.21
C ASP A 89 -7.59 -0.38 12.82
N GLY A 90 -7.02 0.82 12.81
CA GLY A 90 -7.53 1.94 13.58
C GLY A 90 -7.36 1.69 15.08
N GLN A 91 -7.26 2.76 15.86
CA GLN A 91 -7.69 2.62 17.25
C GLN A 91 -9.10 2.02 17.26
N PRO A 92 -9.47 1.17 18.23
CA PRO A 92 -10.88 0.84 18.43
C PRO A 92 -11.62 2.16 18.42
N ALA A 93 -12.67 2.24 17.61
CA ALA A 93 -13.56 3.40 17.56
C ALA A 93 -13.71 3.91 19.00
N LYS A 94 -13.32 5.16 19.23
CA LYS A 94 -13.56 5.85 20.51
C LYS A 94 -14.98 5.46 20.92
N ALA A 95 -15.09 4.81 22.08
CA ALA A 95 -16.28 4.13 22.59
C ALA A 95 -17.56 4.90 22.21
N PRO A 96 -18.65 4.19 21.89
CA PRO A 96 -19.86 4.80 21.33
C PRO A 96 -20.23 5.99 22.20
N LEU A 97 -20.52 7.12 21.56
CA LEU A 97 -21.26 8.18 22.22
C LEU A 97 -22.42 7.48 22.89
N VAL A 98 -22.42 7.48 24.23
CA VAL A 98 -23.58 7.09 25.03
C VAL A 98 -24.72 7.86 24.40
N VAL A 99 -25.59 7.14 23.70
CA VAL A 99 -26.88 7.68 23.27
C VAL A 99 -27.51 8.01 24.59
N ALA A 100 -27.42 9.29 24.98
CA ALA A 100 -28.22 9.82 26.06
C ALA A 100 -29.64 9.41 25.69
N ASP A 101 -30.21 8.59 26.57
CA ASP A 101 -31.56 8.07 26.46
C ASP A 101 -32.49 9.27 26.30
N ASN A 102 -32.77 9.62 25.04
CA ASN A 102 -33.61 10.74 24.70
C ASN A 102 -35.02 10.18 24.76
N LYS A 103 -35.48 9.90 25.99
CA LYS A 103 -36.90 9.70 26.26
C LYS A 103 -37.62 10.90 25.69
N SER A 104 -38.42 10.65 24.66
CA SER A 104 -39.31 11.65 24.08
C SER A 104 -40.12 12.29 25.21
N PRO A 105 -40.26 13.63 25.27
CA PRO A 105 -40.98 14.33 26.33
C PRO A 105 -42.45 13.91 26.51
N ASP A 106 -42.97 13.04 25.65
CA ASP A 106 -44.32 12.47 25.74
C ASP A 106 -44.46 11.32 26.76
N GLU A 107 -43.37 10.65 27.16
CA GLU A 107 -43.46 9.52 28.11
C GLU A 107 -43.61 9.98 29.57
N HIS A 108 -43.01 11.12 29.92
CA HIS A 108 -43.10 11.68 31.27
C HIS A 108 -44.51 12.20 31.62
N LYS A 109 -45.32 12.53 30.61
CA LYS A 109 -46.70 13.01 30.79
C LYS A 109 -47.67 11.87 31.09
N ARG A 110 -47.42 10.66 30.57
CA ARG A 110 -48.25 9.48 30.84
C ARG A 110 -48.04 8.95 32.27
N GLU A 111 -46.80 8.87 32.74
CA GLU A 111 -46.51 8.43 34.12
C GLU A 111 -47.07 9.42 35.17
N SER A 112 -47.09 10.73 34.87
CA SER A 112 -47.70 11.72 35.78
C SER A 112 -49.24 11.69 35.82
N MET A 113 -49.89 11.12 34.80
CA MET A 113 -51.36 10.99 34.77
C MET A 113 -51.83 9.67 35.39
N GLU A 114 -51.05 8.58 35.30
CA GLU A 114 -51.36 7.32 35.97
C GLU A 114 -51.15 7.37 37.50
N SER A 115 -50.26 8.24 37.99
CA SER A 115 -50.08 8.43 39.44
C SER A 115 -51.11 9.36 40.09
N ALA A 116 -52.04 9.94 39.32
CA ALA A 116 -53.04 10.91 39.78
C ALA A 116 -54.49 10.42 39.64
N ALA A 117 -54.70 9.15 39.29
CA ALA A 117 -56.00 8.46 39.32
C ALA A 117 -56.04 7.47 40.48
#